data_AF-A0A3B3VXY3-F1
#
_entry.id   AF-A0A3B3VXY3-F1
#
_cell.length_a   1.000
_cell.length_b   1.000
_cell.length_c   1.000
_cell.angle_alpha   90.00
_cell.angle_beta   90.00
_cell.angle_gamma   90.00
#
_symmetry.space_group_name_H-M   'P 1'
#
loop_
_entity.id
_entity.type
_entity.pdbx_description
1 polymer ?
#
loop_
_entity_poly.entity_id
_entity_poly.type
_entity_poly.pdbx_seq_one_letter_code
_entity_poly.pdbx_strand_id
1 'polypeptide(L)'
;MKSDVEELMPRLLPVDCGEGTEDVDLSGPPRNPQEYLRQVQLEASLCPDVVVAQIDPKKLKKTQTVNASVTGCLAAPVGFCPSLSWQQHQVSNFSDVRQSISKNRTHWNNHTLDDNVQMPKLTDEEGWKRFCLGETTYLGSSSSRLTEADQEPALDYSKVGFPPLLSIVSRFNQVKLQPTVCFLTLKQGRWLYALLACLEKPLLPEAHSSIRQLARRCAQLRSTMVGLLEDENLPALNLLICLVARYFEQVDLADQPE
;
A
#
# COMPACT_ATOMS: atom_id res chain seq x y z
N MET A 1 -14.51 34.88 13.04
CA MET A 1 -13.91 33.54 12.96
C MET A 1 -12.46 33.69 13.39
N LYS A 2 -12.14 33.42 14.65
CA LYS A 2 -10.74 33.37 15.09
C LYS A 2 -10.15 32.10 14.49
N SER A 3 -9.10 32.25 13.71
CA SER A 3 -8.34 31.12 13.18
C SER A 3 -7.77 30.35 14.37
N ASP A 4 -8.20 29.11 14.55
CA ASP A 4 -7.58 28.12 15.44
C ASP A 4 -6.19 27.76 14.87
N VAL A 5 -5.28 28.72 14.90
CA VAL A 5 -3.86 28.46 14.68
C VAL A 5 -3.36 27.95 16.01
N GLU A 6 -3.11 26.63 16.12
CA GLU A 6 -2.33 26.09 17.22
C GLU A 6 -1.00 26.86 17.28
N GLU A 7 -0.88 27.74 18.26
CA GLU A 7 0.31 28.53 18.50
C GLU A 7 1.42 27.59 18.98
N LEU A 8 2.52 27.47 18.23
CA LEU A 8 3.62 26.56 18.54
C LEU A 8 4.27 26.85 19.90
N MET A 9 4.19 28.10 20.36
CA MET A 9 4.67 28.55 21.66
C MET A 9 3.64 29.50 22.28
N PRO A 10 2.55 28.97 22.86
CA PRO A 10 1.49 29.81 23.39
C PRO A 10 1.96 30.55 24.64
N ARG A 11 1.53 31.80 24.79
CA ARG A 11 1.82 32.59 25.99
C ARG A 11 1.02 32.04 27.17
N LEU A 12 1.70 31.41 28.14
CA LEU A 12 1.07 30.82 29.32
C LEU A 12 1.00 31.77 30.52
N LEU A 13 1.81 32.83 30.52
CA LEU A 13 1.85 33.81 31.60
C LEU A 13 1.26 35.14 31.12
N PRO A 14 0.36 35.76 31.91
CA PRO A 14 -0.18 37.06 31.58
C PRO A 14 0.90 38.12 31.75
N VAL A 15 1.12 38.90 30.69
CA VAL A 15 1.96 40.10 30.73
C VAL A 15 1.13 41.24 30.18
N ASP A 16 0.88 42.25 31.02
CA ASP A 16 0.13 43.44 30.63
C ASP A 16 1.01 44.34 29.74
N CYS A 17 0.79 44.30 28.43
CA CYS A 17 1.47 45.14 27.43
C CYS A 17 0.72 46.45 27.13
N GLY A 18 0.06 47.05 28.13
CA GLY A 18 -0.69 48.32 27.95
C GLY A 18 0.21 49.56 27.93
N GLU A 19 -0.16 50.58 27.16
CA GLU A 19 0.55 51.86 26.90
C GLU A 19 0.80 52.79 28.12
N GLY A 20 0.71 52.28 29.35
CA GLY A 20 0.70 53.09 30.58
C GLY A 20 1.72 52.72 31.64
N THR A 21 2.75 51.93 31.33
CA THR A 21 3.73 51.53 32.34
C THR A 21 4.89 52.52 32.38
N GLU A 22 4.91 53.31 33.45
CA GLU A 22 5.99 54.15 33.96
C GLU A 22 7.38 53.56 33.66
N ASP A 23 8.36 54.43 33.41
CA ASP A 23 9.78 54.10 33.21
C ASP A 23 10.31 53.23 34.37
N VAL A 24 10.10 51.92 34.29
CA VAL A 24 10.66 50.96 35.24
C VAL A 24 12.16 50.94 34.98
N ASP A 25 12.95 51.24 36.01
CA ASP A 25 14.40 51.09 35.98
C ASP A 25 14.76 49.60 35.85
N LEU A 26 14.98 49.16 34.62
CA LEU A 26 15.31 47.77 34.26
C LEU A 26 16.76 47.38 34.59
N SER A 27 17.54 48.28 35.21
CA SER A 27 18.94 48.03 35.57
C SER A 27 19.09 47.32 36.93
N GLY A 28 18.07 47.38 37.79
CA GLY A 28 18.04 46.74 39.10
C GLY A 28 17.41 45.33 39.11
N PRO A 29 17.53 44.58 40.22
CA PRO A 29 16.83 43.32 40.37
C PRO A 29 15.30 43.55 40.41
N PRO A 30 14.50 42.74 39.68
CA PRO A 30 13.06 42.92 39.61
C PRO A 30 12.40 42.63 40.95
N ARG A 31 11.42 43.46 41.34
CA ARG A 31 10.74 43.35 42.64
C ARG A 31 9.40 42.62 42.53
N ASN A 32 8.87 42.46 41.32
CA ASN A 32 7.65 41.72 41.05
C ASN A 32 7.76 40.79 39.82
N PRO A 33 6.86 39.79 39.68
CA PRO A 33 6.90 38.86 38.55
C PRO A 33 6.62 39.51 37.18
N GLN A 34 5.83 40.58 37.13
CA GLN A 34 5.49 41.26 35.87
C GLN A 34 6.68 42.05 35.30
N GLU A 35 7.46 42.72 36.16
CA GLU A 35 8.72 43.39 35.84
C GLU A 35 9.75 42.38 35.34
N TYR A 36 9.86 41.23 36.01
CA TYR A 36 10.73 40.15 35.57
C TYR A 36 10.38 39.68 34.16
N LEU A 37 9.10 39.41 33.88
CA LEU A 37 8.68 38.97 32.54
C LEU A 37 8.90 40.04 31.46
N ARG A 38 8.76 41.33 31.78
CA ARG A 38 9.11 42.42 30.86
C ARG A 38 10.62 42.51 30.61
N GLN A 39 11.44 42.38 31.65
CA GLN A 39 12.90 42.37 31.53
C GLN A 39 13.36 41.20 30.65
N VAL A 40 12.77 40.02 30.83
CA VAL A 40 13.03 38.83 30.00
C VAL A 40 12.56 39.04 28.55
N GLN A 41 11.41 39.68 28.31
CA GLN A 41 10.96 40.00 26.94
C GLN A 41 11.93 40.95 26.23
N LEU A 42 12.46 41.94 26.94
CA LEU A 42 13.44 42.88 26.42
C LEU A 42 14.79 42.20 26.18
N GLU A 43 15.31 41.44 27.14
CA GLU A 43 16.54 40.66 26.98
C GLU A 43 16.44 39.67 25.81
N ALA A 44 15.32 38.96 25.69
CA ALA A 44 15.07 38.07 24.56
C ALA A 44 14.98 38.82 23.23
N SER A 45 14.43 40.04 23.20
CA SER A 45 14.38 40.88 21.99
C SER A 45 15.76 41.40 21.54
N LEU A 46 16.71 41.50 22.48
CA LEU A 46 18.10 41.85 22.19
C LEU A 46 18.89 40.63 21.67
N CYS A 47 18.49 39.43 22.05
CA CYS A 47 19.08 38.21 21.55
C CYS A 47 18.67 37.95 20.09
N PRO A 48 19.59 37.47 19.24
CA PRO A 48 19.25 37.05 17.89
C PRO A 48 18.29 35.83 17.91
N ASP A 49 17.23 35.90 17.12
CA ASP A 49 16.18 34.87 17.06
C ASP A 49 16.71 33.49 16.58
N VAL A 50 17.70 33.51 15.68
CA VAL A 50 18.38 32.31 15.20
C VAL A 50 19.88 32.47 15.28
N VAL A 51 20.55 31.50 15.90
CA VAL A 51 22.01 31.40 15.97
C VAL A 51 22.48 30.09 15.35
N VAL A 52 23.56 30.14 14.58
CA VAL A 52 24.15 28.95 13.93
C VAL A 52 25.58 28.77 14.42
N ALA A 53 25.84 27.65 15.10
CA ALA A 53 27.17 27.28 15.56
C ALA A 53 27.91 26.46 14.49
N GLN A 54 29.15 26.84 14.20
CA GLN A 54 30.01 26.11 13.26
C GLN A 54 30.66 24.90 13.95
N ILE A 55 30.41 23.69 13.44
CA ILE A 55 30.93 22.44 13.97
C ILE A 55 31.81 21.76 12.91
N ASP A 56 32.93 21.17 13.32
CA ASP A 56 33.83 20.44 12.43
C ASP A 56 33.14 19.19 11.83
N PRO A 57 32.89 19.14 10.51
CA PRO A 57 32.16 18.05 9.86
C PRO A 57 32.92 16.72 9.89
N LYS A 58 34.24 16.73 10.12
CA LYS A 58 35.05 15.50 10.17
C LYS A 58 34.70 14.62 11.37
N LYS A 59 34.15 15.21 12.43
CA LYS A 59 33.72 14.48 13.64
C LYS A 59 32.40 13.73 13.43
N LEU A 60 31.53 14.19 12.53
CA LEU A 60 30.19 13.63 12.31
C LEU A 60 30.15 12.51 11.26
N LYS A 61 31.04 12.53 10.27
CA LYS A 61 31.03 11.56 9.15
C LYS A 61 31.38 10.12 9.53
N LYS A 62 31.96 9.88 10.71
CA LYS A 62 32.45 8.55 11.12
C LYS A 62 31.36 7.60 11.64
N THR A 63 30.19 8.12 12.00
CA THR A 63 29.16 7.36 12.75
C THR A 63 27.77 7.39 12.11
N GLN A 64 27.68 7.70 10.81
CA GLN A 64 26.38 7.77 10.14
C GLN A 64 25.84 6.37 9.82
N THR A 65 24.68 6.04 10.37
CA THR A 65 23.94 4.82 10.03
C THR A 65 23.22 4.99 8.68
N VAL A 66 23.08 3.88 7.95
CA VAL A 66 22.35 3.85 6.67
C VAL A 66 20.85 3.65 6.92
N ASN A 67 20.02 4.42 6.21
CA ASN A 67 18.60 4.14 6.13
C ASN A 67 18.37 3.12 5.00
N ALA A 68 17.96 1.91 5.35
CA ALA A 68 17.68 0.86 4.37
C ALA A 68 16.40 1.17 3.59
N SER A 69 16.54 1.66 2.36
CA SER A 69 15.41 1.88 1.46
C SER A 69 15.11 0.61 0.65
N VAL A 70 13.83 0.27 0.52
CA VAL A 70 13.41 -0.82 -0.37
C VAL A 70 13.46 -0.34 -1.82
N THR A 71 14.07 -1.13 -2.70
CA THR A 71 14.20 -0.81 -4.13
C THR A 71 12.84 -0.81 -4.85
N GLY A 72 12.80 -0.15 -6.01
CA GLY A 72 11.65 -0.16 -6.92
C GLY A 72 11.43 -1.50 -7.62
N CYS A 73 10.57 -1.51 -8.63
CA CYS A 73 10.40 -2.66 -9.52
C CYS A 73 11.64 -2.83 -10.42
N LEU A 74 11.96 -4.08 -10.76
CA LEU A 74 12.95 -4.35 -11.80
C LEU A 74 12.38 -3.94 -13.16
N ALA A 75 13.20 -3.27 -13.97
CA ALA A 75 12.81 -2.85 -15.31
C ALA A 75 12.40 -4.06 -16.16
N ALA A 76 11.42 -3.86 -17.03
CA ALA A 76 11.01 -4.87 -18.00
C ALA A 76 12.18 -5.21 -18.93
N PRO A 77 12.45 -6.50 -19.21
CA PRO A 77 13.35 -6.90 -20.28
C PRO A 77 12.92 -6.31 -21.64
N VAL A 78 13.88 -6.15 -22.56
CA VAL A 78 13.62 -5.56 -23.88
C VAL A 78 12.53 -6.36 -24.61
N GLY A 79 11.46 -5.67 -25.04
CA GLY A 79 10.30 -6.27 -25.71
C GLY A 79 9.17 -6.75 -24.79
N PHE A 80 9.37 -6.74 -23.46
CA PHE A 80 8.37 -7.20 -22.49
C PHE A 80 7.57 -6.04 -21.87
N CYS A 81 8.01 -4.80 -22.12
CA CYS A 81 7.37 -3.59 -21.61
C CYS A 81 6.05 -3.30 -22.38
N PRO A 82 4.90 -3.16 -21.69
CA PRO A 82 3.65 -2.79 -22.34
C PRO A 82 3.64 -1.33 -22.77
N SER A 83 3.01 -1.03 -23.90
CA SER A 83 2.84 0.34 -24.40
C SER A 83 2.00 1.20 -23.45
N LEU A 84 2.22 2.53 -23.48
CA LEU A 84 1.48 3.45 -22.63
C LEU A 84 -0.03 3.45 -22.91
N SER A 85 -0.43 3.33 -24.18
CA SER A 85 -1.83 3.26 -24.58
C SER A 85 -2.51 2.01 -24.04
N TRP A 86 -1.81 0.87 -24.04
CA TRP A 86 -2.31 -0.35 -23.41
C TRP A 86 -2.46 -0.16 -21.90
N GLN A 87 -1.47 0.41 -21.22
CA GLN A 87 -1.54 0.68 -19.77
C GLN A 87 -2.75 1.55 -19.42
N GLN A 88 -2.97 2.65 -20.14
CA GLN A 88 -4.11 3.55 -19.94
C GLN A 88 -5.45 2.86 -20.18
N HIS A 89 -5.55 2.04 -21.24
CA HIS A 89 -6.75 1.28 -21.54
C HIS A 89 -7.10 0.30 -20.40
N GLN A 90 -6.12 -0.42 -19.87
CA GLN A 90 -6.36 -1.34 -18.75
C GLN A 90 -6.77 -0.63 -17.46
N VAL A 91 -6.18 0.53 -17.16
CA VAL A 91 -6.57 1.36 -16.03
C VAL A 91 -8.02 1.83 -16.16
N SER A 92 -8.46 2.22 -17.36
CA SER A 92 -9.85 2.59 -17.65
C SER A 92 -10.79 1.40 -17.43
N ASN A 93 -10.51 0.26 -18.07
CA ASN A 93 -11.32 -0.95 -17.94
C ASN A 93 -11.44 -1.41 -16.47
N PHE A 94 -10.35 -1.33 -15.71
CA PHE A 94 -10.35 -1.68 -14.30
C PHE A 94 -11.23 -0.74 -13.47
N SER A 95 -11.26 0.54 -13.81
CA SER A 95 -12.18 1.50 -13.19
C SER A 95 -13.64 1.10 -13.40
N ASP A 96 -14.02 0.71 -14.62
CA ASP A 96 -15.38 0.28 -14.96
C ASP A 96 -15.78 -1.01 -14.24
N VAL A 97 -14.85 -1.96 -14.13
CA VAL A 97 -15.04 -3.20 -13.35
C VAL A 97 -15.30 -2.87 -11.89
N ARG A 98 -14.49 -2.00 -11.28
CA ARG A 98 -14.68 -1.60 -9.88
C ARG A 98 -15.99 -0.87 -9.67
N GLN A 99 -16.39 0.00 -10.60
CA GLN A 99 -17.68 0.68 -10.54
C GLN A 99 -18.84 -0.33 -10.58
N SER A 100 -18.74 -1.34 -11.44
CA SER A 100 -19.75 -2.41 -11.56
C SER A 100 -19.84 -3.28 -10.31
N ILE A 101 -18.69 -3.63 -9.71
CA ILE A 101 -18.65 -4.38 -8.43
C ILE A 101 -19.27 -3.56 -7.31
N SER A 102 -18.93 -2.27 -7.22
CA SER A 102 -19.45 -1.37 -6.20
C SER A 102 -20.98 -1.21 -6.30
N LYS A 103 -21.50 -1.02 -7.53
CA LYS A 103 -22.95 -0.92 -7.80
C LYS A 103 -23.72 -2.17 -7.35
N ASN A 104 -23.15 -3.35 -7.57
CA ASN A 104 -23.85 -4.61 -7.33
C ASN A 104 -23.48 -5.26 -5.99
N ARG A 105 -22.71 -4.57 -5.12
CA ARG A 105 -22.17 -5.15 -3.89
C ARG A 105 -23.25 -5.61 -2.92
N THR A 106 -24.32 -4.83 -2.76
CA THR A 106 -25.45 -5.16 -1.88
C THR A 106 -26.21 -6.39 -2.36
N HIS A 107 -26.42 -6.49 -3.67
CA HIS A 107 -27.06 -7.64 -4.31
C HIS A 107 -26.28 -8.94 -4.04
N TRP A 108 -24.96 -8.92 -4.26
CA TRP A 108 -24.13 -10.12 -4.08
C TRP A 108 -23.90 -10.48 -2.61
N ASN A 109 -23.91 -9.50 -1.71
CA ASN A 109 -23.80 -9.76 -0.27
C ASN A 109 -25.03 -10.51 0.28
N ASN A 110 -26.22 -10.20 -0.25
CA ASN A 110 -27.47 -10.83 0.16
C ASN A 110 -27.71 -12.20 -0.49
N HIS A 111 -26.94 -12.55 -1.52
CA HIS A 111 -27.04 -13.84 -2.18
C HIS A 111 -26.51 -14.95 -1.26
N THR A 112 -27.28 -16.02 -1.06
CA THR A 112 -26.84 -17.20 -0.28
C THR A 112 -25.72 -17.92 -1.03
N LEU A 113 -24.66 -18.30 -0.31
CA LEU A 113 -23.64 -19.17 -0.90
C LEU A 113 -24.20 -20.58 -0.98
N ASP A 114 -23.73 -21.33 -1.97
CA ASP A 114 -24.02 -22.76 -2.09
C ASP A 114 -23.43 -23.50 -0.87
N ASP A 115 -24.10 -24.55 -0.38
CA ASP A 115 -23.69 -25.27 0.84
C ASP A 115 -22.26 -25.85 0.76
N ASN A 116 -21.76 -26.03 -0.47
CA ASN A 116 -20.41 -26.50 -0.76
C ASN A 116 -19.31 -25.46 -0.49
N VAL A 117 -19.65 -24.18 -0.27
CA VAL A 117 -18.69 -23.09 -0.08
C VAL A 117 -18.48 -22.81 1.41
N GLN A 118 -17.56 -23.54 2.02
CA GLN A 118 -17.10 -23.23 3.39
C GLN A 118 -15.90 -22.28 3.35
N MET A 119 -16.10 -21.03 3.78
CA MET A 119 -15.03 -20.04 3.86
C MET A 119 -14.10 -20.33 5.06
N PRO A 120 -12.77 -20.39 4.84
CA PRO A 120 -11.80 -20.54 5.93
C PRO A 120 -11.87 -19.38 6.94
N LYS A 121 -11.33 -19.61 8.13
CA LYS A 121 -11.17 -18.54 9.13
C LYS A 121 -10.15 -17.51 8.64
N LEU A 122 -10.32 -16.24 9.00
CA LEU A 122 -9.41 -15.15 8.56
C LEU A 122 -7.94 -15.37 8.96
N THR A 123 -7.67 -16.14 10.01
CA THR A 123 -6.33 -16.45 10.49
C THR A 123 -5.70 -17.68 9.84
N ASP A 124 -6.46 -18.43 9.02
CA ASP A 124 -6.02 -19.67 8.42
C ASP A 124 -5.44 -19.42 7.01
N GLU A 125 -4.17 -19.00 6.97
CA GLU A 125 -3.45 -18.72 5.72
C GLU A 125 -3.44 -19.93 4.77
N GLU A 126 -3.21 -21.12 5.33
CA GLU A 126 -3.11 -22.36 4.57
C GLU A 126 -4.49 -22.81 4.04
N GLY A 127 -5.54 -22.61 4.84
CA GLY A 127 -6.93 -22.80 4.39
C GLY A 127 -7.30 -21.89 3.24
N TRP A 128 -6.91 -20.60 3.29
CA TRP A 128 -7.16 -19.65 2.21
C TRP A 128 -6.41 -20.01 0.92
N LYS A 129 -5.15 -20.46 1.02
CA LYS A 129 -4.41 -20.89 -0.16
C LYS A 129 -5.05 -22.12 -0.82
N ARG A 130 -5.46 -23.11 -0.03
CA ARG A 130 -6.19 -24.29 -0.55
C ARG A 130 -7.54 -23.90 -1.16
N PHE A 131 -8.27 -23.00 -0.50
CA PHE A 131 -9.56 -22.51 -0.99
C PHE A 131 -9.43 -21.83 -2.37
N CYS A 132 -8.44 -20.96 -2.55
CA CYS A 132 -8.27 -20.18 -3.78
C CYS A 132 -7.59 -20.97 -4.92
N LEU A 133 -6.62 -21.83 -4.61
CA LEU A 133 -5.74 -22.48 -5.60
C LEU A 133 -5.98 -23.98 -5.77
N GLY A 134 -6.68 -24.61 -4.83
CA GLY A 134 -6.86 -26.07 -4.78
C GLY A 134 -5.60 -26.81 -4.32
N GLU A 135 -5.76 -28.10 -4.02
CA GLU A 135 -4.71 -28.97 -3.47
C GLU A 135 -3.57 -29.26 -4.48
N THR A 136 -3.86 -29.15 -5.78
CA THR A 136 -2.96 -29.49 -6.88
C THR A 136 -1.77 -28.54 -7.10
N THR A 137 -1.79 -27.34 -6.49
CA THR A 137 -0.71 -26.34 -6.67
C THR A 137 0.30 -26.33 -5.51
N TYR A 138 0.02 -27.01 -4.40
CA TYR A 138 0.88 -27.05 -3.21
C TYR A 138 2.06 -28.01 -3.34
N LEU A 139 1.89 -29.08 -4.12
CA LEU A 139 2.89 -30.12 -4.33
C LEU A 139 3.38 -29.99 -5.77
N GLY A 140 4.51 -29.31 -5.98
CA GLY A 140 5.12 -29.20 -7.30
C GLY A 140 5.18 -30.59 -7.97
N SER A 141 4.49 -30.71 -9.11
CA SER A 141 4.64 -31.76 -10.12
C SER A 141 5.08 -33.13 -9.57
N SER A 142 4.17 -33.90 -8.95
CA SER A 142 4.38 -35.33 -8.70
C SER A 142 3.05 -36.07 -8.55
N SER A 143 2.73 -36.85 -9.60
CA SER A 143 1.80 -37.98 -9.63
C SER A 143 0.30 -37.71 -9.44
N SER A 144 -0.43 -37.68 -10.55
CA SER A 144 -1.46 -38.71 -10.77
C SER A 144 -1.63 -38.98 -12.27
N ARG A 145 -1.25 -40.20 -12.65
CA ARG A 145 -1.52 -40.79 -13.95
C ARG A 145 -3.04 -40.99 -14.00
N LEU A 146 -3.71 -40.38 -14.97
CA LEU A 146 -5.14 -40.56 -15.20
C LEU A 146 -5.42 -42.04 -15.47
N THR A 147 -6.19 -42.68 -14.60
CA THR A 147 -7.02 -43.83 -14.97
C THR A 147 -8.42 -43.29 -15.24
N GLU A 148 -8.86 -43.47 -16.49
CA GLU A 148 -10.22 -43.23 -16.94
C GLU A 148 -11.24 -44.00 -16.09
N ALA A 149 -12.33 -43.36 -15.70
CA ALA A 149 -13.65 -43.98 -15.61
C ALA A 149 -14.73 -42.90 -15.50
N ASP A 150 -15.70 -43.03 -16.39
CA ASP A 150 -16.95 -42.28 -16.52
C ASP A 150 -17.65 -41.92 -15.20
N GLN A 151 -17.87 -40.62 -15.02
CA GLN A 151 -19.00 -40.01 -14.31
C GLN A 151 -18.96 -38.50 -14.62
N GLU A 152 -20.12 -37.89 -14.92
CA GLU A 152 -20.22 -36.44 -15.20
C GLU A 152 -19.41 -35.64 -14.18
N PRO A 153 -18.53 -34.70 -14.59
CA PRO A 153 -17.61 -34.09 -13.66
C PRO A 153 -18.37 -33.06 -12.83
N ALA A 154 -19.01 -33.51 -11.76
CA ALA A 154 -19.28 -32.64 -10.63
C ALA A 154 -17.92 -32.10 -10.19
N LEU A 155 -17.64 -30.84 -10.56
CA LEU A 155 -16.36 -30.20 -10.31
C LEU A 155 -16.10 -30.22 -8.80
N ASP A 156 -15.15 -31.05 -8.38
CA ASP A 156 -14.74 -31.14 -7.00
C ASP A 156 -13.85 -29.93 -6.68
N TYR A 157 -14.51 -28.83 -6.27
CA TYR A 157 -13.85 -27.55 -5.94
C TYR A 157 -12.81 -27.68 -4.82
N SER A 158 -12.84 -28.76 -4.03
CA SER A 158 -11.81 -29.05 -3.03
C SER A 158 -10.44 -29.34 -3.67
N LYS A 159 -10.41 -29.96 -4.85
CA LYS A 159 -9.18 -30.33 -5.58
C LYS A 159 -8.67 -29.23 -6.51
N VAL A 160 -9.59 -28.48 -7.11
CA VAL A 160 -9.30 -27.49 -8.16
C VAL A 160 -9.21 -26.05 -7.64
N GLY A 161 -9.82 -25.77 -6.48
CA GLY A 161 -9.93 -24.43 -5.89
C GLY A 161 -11.15 -23.66 -6.41
N PHE A 162 -11.69 -22.77 -5.58
CA PHE A 162 -12.81 -21.92 -5.94
C PHE A 162 -12.35 -20.74 -6.82
N PRO A 163 -13.12 -20.36 -7.86
CA PRO A 163 -12.88 -19.13 -8.59
C PRO A 163 -13.31 -17.90 -7.77
N PRO A 164 -12.77 -16.70 -8.06
CA PRO A 164 -13.17 -15.46 -7.40
C PRO A 164 -14.56 -14.99 -7.87
N LEU A 165 -15.61 -15.70 -7.44
CA LEU A 165 -17.00 -15.34 -7.73
C LEU A 165 -17.38 -14.07 -6.96
N LEU A 166 -18.21 -13.22 -7.56
CA LEU A 166 -18.65 -11.97 -6.93
C LEU A 166 -19.34 -12.20 -5.59
N SER A 167 -20.11 -13.29 -5.45
CA SER A 167 -20.75 -13.70 -4.19
C SER A 167 -19.74 -14.01 -3.08
N ILE A 168 -18.53 -14.45 -3.43
CA ILE A 168 -17.44 -14.76 -2.52
C ILE A 168 -16.64 -13.49 -2.21
N VAL A 169 -16.14 -12.79 -3.26
CA VAL A 169 -15.31 -11.58 -3.06
C VAL A 169 -16.07 -10.40 -2.45
N SER A 170 -17.39 -10.28 -2.66
CA SER A 170 -18.19 -9.21 -2.03
C SER A 170 -18.22 -9.31 -0.49
N ARG A 171 -18.02 -10.52 0.05
CA ARG A 171 -18.03 -10.81 1.50
C ARG A 171 -16.66 -10.58 2.15
N PHE A 172 -15.60 -10.39 1.37
CA PHE A 172 -14.31 -10.00 1.92
C PHE A 172 -14.39 -8.55 2.41
N ASN A 173 -14.55 -8.40 3.72
CA ASN A 173 -14.46 -7.11 4.38
C ASN A 173 -12.98 -6.77 4.63
N GLN A 174 -12.37 -6.04 3.69
CA GLN A 174 -11.10 -5.25 3.72
C GLN A 174 -9.86 -5.74 4.51
N VAL A 175 -9.85 -6.92 5.14
CA VAL A 175 -8.86 -7.22 6.17
C VAL A 175 -7.94 -8.36 5.75
N LYS A 176 -6.67 -7.99 5.58
CA LYS A 176 -5.46 -8.83 5.60
C LYS A 176 -5.39 -9.96 4.58
N LEU A 177 -5.58 -9.63 3.31
CA LEU A 177 -4.94 -10.41 2.27
C LEU A 177 -3.49 -9.95 2.18
N GLN A 178 -2.59 -10.67 2.87
CA GLN A 178 -1.18 -10.67 2.53
C GLN A 178 -1.02 -11.71 1.41
N PRO A 179 -0.96 -11.29 0.14
CA PRO A 179 -0.73 -12.24 -0.94
C PRO A 179 0.72 -12.74 -0.85
N THR A 180 0.92 -13.91 -0.25
CA THR A 180 2.21 -14.61 -0.29
C THR A 180 2.38 -15.18 -1.70
N VAL A 181 2.92 -14.37 -2.62
CA VAL A 181 3.12 -14.76 -4.02
C VAL A 181 4.51 -15.39 -4.19
N CYS A 182 4.59 -16.71 -4.02
CA CYS A 182 5.81 -17.47 -4.33
C CYS A 182 5.89 -17.87 -5.82
N PHE A 183 4.74 -18.11 -6.45
CA PHE A 183 4.56 -18.38 -7.88
C PHE A 183 3.32 -17.62 -8.36
N LEU A 184 3.18 -17.36 -9.66
CA LEU A 184 1.95 -16.80 -10.24
C LEU A 184 1.38 -17.79 -11.24
N THR A 185 0.30 -18.48 -10.83
CA THR A 185 -0.54 -19.22 -11.76
C THR A 185 -1.66 -18.33 -12.30
N LEU A 186 -2.23 -18.65 -13.47
CA LEU A 186 -3.40 -17.93 -14.00
C LEU A 186 -4.56 -17.83 -12.99
N LYS A 187 -4.79 -18.89 -12.20
CA LYS A 187 -5.80 -18.89 -11.13
C LYS A 187 -5.49 -17.86 -10.05
N GLN A 188 -4.22 -17.77 -9.65
CA GLN A 188 -3.76 -16.78 -8.68
C GLN A 188 -3.85 -15.36 -9.24
N GLY A 189 -3.54 -15.16 -10.52
CA GLY A 189 -3.72 -13.86 -11.20
C GLY A 189 -5.17 -13.37 -11.16
N ARG A 190 -6.14 -14.28 -11.39
CA ARG A 190 -7.58 -13.96 -11.28
C ARG A 190 -7.97 -13.55 -9.86
N TRP A 191 -7.51 -14.27 -8.85
CA TRP A 191 -7.74 -13.91 -7.45
C TRP A 191 -7.11 -12.56 -7.12
N LEU A 192 -5.85 -12.33 -7.46
CA LEU A 192 -5.18 -11.05 -7.22
C LEU A 192 -5.92 -9.89 -7.89
N TYR A 193 -6.33 -10.06 -9.15
CA TYR A 193 -7.11 -9.04 -9.87
C TYR A 193 -8.46 -8.77 -9.18
N ALA A 194 -9.19 -9.81 -8.79
CA ALA A 194 -10.48 -9.66 -8.10
C ALA A 194 -10.31 -8.99 -6.73
N LEU A 195 -9.27 -9.35 -5.98
CA LEU A 195 -8.96 -8.74 -4.69
C LEU A 195 -8.58 -7.26 -4.84
N LEU A 196 -7.75 -6.91 -5.83
CA LEU A 196 -7.45 -5.52 -6.18
C LEU A 196 -8.73 -4.75 -6.54
N ALA A 197 -9.66 -5.37 -7.28
CA ALA A 197 -10.91 -4.72 -7.67
C ALA A 197 -11.79 -4.43 -6.44
N CYS A 198 -11.74 -5.27 -5.42
CA CYS A 198 -12.46 -5.11 -4.16
C CYS A 198 -11.80 -4.16 -3.15
N LEU A 199 -10.53 -3.76 -3.34
CA LEU A 199 -9.86 -2.79 -2.46
C LEU A 199 -10.48 -1.40 -2.61
N GLU A 200 -11.05 -0.83 -1.55
CA GLU A 200 -11.65 0.51 -1.57
C GLU A 200 -10.59 1.60 -1.34
N LYS A 201 -10.79 2.78 -1.95
CA LYS A 201 -9.96 3.97 -1.75
C LYS A 201 -10.64 4.90 -0.73
N PRO A 202 -9.91 5.62 0.14
CA PRO A 202 -8.45 5.67 0.24
C PRO A 202 -7.86 4.40 0.88
N LEU A 203 -6.72 3.94 0.34
CA LEU A 203 -6.04 2.75 0.85
C LEU A 203 -5.25 3.09 2.13
N LEU A 204 -5.20 2.13 3.05
CA LEU A 204 -4.30 2.21 4.21
C LEU A 204 -2.84 2.07 3.77
N PRO A 205 -1.87 2.68 4.49
CA PRO A 205 -0.44 2.55 4.19
C PRO A 205 0.05 1.09 4.10
N GLU A 206 -0.49 0.20 4.95
CA GLU A 206 -0.18 -1.23 4.93
C GLU A 206 -0.65 -1.93 3.65
N ALA A 207 -1.81 -1.53 3.13
CA ALA A 207 -2.34 -2.03 1.87
C ALA A 207 -1.44 -1.57 0.70
N HIS A 208 -1.02 -0.29 0.71
CA HIS A 208 -0.03 0.21 -0.25
C HIS A 208 1.29 -0.57 -0.18
N SER A 209 1.83 -0.81 1.02
CA SER A 209 3.06 -1.62 1.18
C SER A 209 2.90 -3.03 0.59
N SER A 210 1.76 -3.67 0.84
CA SER A 210 1.47 -5.03 0.37
C SER A 210 1.37 -5.11 -1.17
N ILE A 211 0.63 -4.20 -1.80
CA ILE A 211 0.51 -4.19 -3.27
C ILE A 211 1.82 -3.78 -3.96
N ARG A 212 2.65 -2.95 -3.34
CA ARG A 212 4.00 -2.62 -3.82
C ARG A 212 4.91 -3.84 -3.78
N GLN A 213 4.88 -4.61 -2.69
CA GLN A 213 5.62 -5.87 -2.60
C GLN A 213 5.17 -6.88 -3.66
N LEU A 214 3.86 -6.98 -3.91
CA LEU A 214 3.31 -7.79 -4.99
C LEU A 214 3.87 -7.36 -6.36
N ALA A 215 3.84 -6.06 -6.69
CA ALA A 215 4.37 -5.57 -7.96
C ALA A 215 5.87 -5.86 -8.13
N ARG A 216 6.67 -5.71 -7.06
CA ARG A 216 8.10 -6.08 -7.08
C ARG A 216 8.30 -7.57 -7.34
N ARG A 217 7.50 -8.45 -6.72
CA ARG A 217 7.54 -9.89 -7.00
C ARG A 217 7.15 -10.21 -8.43
N CYS A 218 6.14 -9.54 -8.98
CA CYS A 218 5.76 -9.68 -10.39
C CYS A 218 6.91 -9.27 -11.33
N ALA A 219 7.58 -8.16 -11.03
CA ALA A 219 8.73 -7.70 -11.80
C ALA A 219 9.93 -8.67 -11.71
N GLN A 220 10.18 -9.25 -10.53
CA GLN A 220 11.19 -10.31 -10.34
C GLN A 220 10.88 -11.54 -11.19
N LEU A 221 9.64 -12.03 -11.15
CA LEU A 221 9.23 -13.18 -11.98
C LEU A 221 9.36 -12.87 -13.47
N ARG A 222 8.95 -11.68 -13.92
CA ARG A 222 9.13 -11.23 -15.31
C ARG A 222 10.60 -11.22 -15.73
N SER A 223 11.52 -10.83 -14.84
CA SER A 223 12.96 -10.84 -15.14
C SER A 223 13.55 -12.25 -15.26
N THR A 224 12.99 -13.25 -14.57
CA THR A 224 13.43 -14.65 -14.69
C THR A 224 12.90 -15.36 -15.94
N MET A 225 11.88 -14.80 -16.59
CA MET A 225 11.26 -15.36 -17.81
C MET A 225 12.00 -14.98 -19.10
N VAL A 226 13.13 -14.28 -19.00
CA VAL A 226 13.97 -13.88 -20.14
C VAL A 226 14.54 -15.14 -20.82
N GLY A 227 13.89 -15.56 -21.91
CA GLY A 227 14.22 -16.77 -22.68
C GLY A 227 13.00 -17.54 -23.21
N LEU A 228 11.81 -17.33 -22.62
CA LEU A 228 10.52 -17.87 -23.10
C LEU A 228 9.60 -16.71 -23.48
N LEU A 229 9.60 -16.32 -24.76
CA LEU A 229 8.78 -15.20 -25.26
C LEU A 229 7.26 -15.48 -25.25
N GLU A 230 6.85 -16.73 -25.06
CA GLU A 230 5.45 -17.19 -25.13
C GLU A 230 4.93 -17.72 -23.79
N ASP A 231 5.34 -17.11 -22.67
CA ASP A 231 4.74 -17.44 -21.38
C ASP A 231 3.37 -16.76 -21.24
N GLU A 232 2.32 -17.57 -21.11
CA GLU A 232 0.93 -17.16 -20.82
C GLU A 232 0.82 -16.21 -19.61
N ASN A 233 1.80 -16.23 -18.70
CA ASN A 233 1.80 -15.41 -17.50
C ASN A 233 2.29 -13.97 -17.73
N LEU A 234 2.97 -13.67 -18.85
CA LEU A 234 3.54 -12.34 -19.09
C LEU A 234 2.49 -11.21 -19.10
N PRO A 235 1.37 -11.31 -19.83
CA PRO A 235 0.34 -10.27 -19.81
C PRO A 235 -0.26 -10.06 -18.41
N ALA A 236 -0.40 -11.14 -17.63
CA ALA A 236 -0.92 -11.07 -16.27
C ALA A 236 0.04 -10.31 -15.33
N LEU A 237 1.35 -10.55 -15.43
CA LEU A 237 2.38 -9.81 -14.68
C LEU A 237 2.35 -8.31 -15.02
N ASN A 238 2.34 -8.00 -16.32
CA ASN A 238 2.29 -6.62 -16.81
C ASN A 238 1.02 -5.90 -16.35
N LEU A 239 -0.13 -6.59 -16.36
CA LEU A 239 -1.39 -6.05 -15.88
C LEU A 239 -1.32 -5.70 -14.39
N LEU A 240 -0.85 -6.62 -13.55
CA LEU A 240 -0.76 -6.40 -12.10
C LEU A 240 0.18 -5.22 -11.77
N ILE A 241 1.34 -5.16 -12.40
CA ILE A 241 2.29 -4.04 -12.22
C ILE A 241 1.63 -2.72 -12.67
N CYS A 242 0.98 -2.71 -13.84
CA CYS A 242 0.28 -1.54 -14.37
C CYS A 242 -0.80 -1.03 -13.42
N LEU A 243 -1.64 -1.91 -12.87
CA LEU A 243 -2.71 -1.53 -11.95
C LEU A 243 -2.12 -0.95 -10.65
N VAL A 244 -1.12 -1.59 -10.06
CA VAL A 244 -0.46 -1.06 -8.84
C VAL A 244 0.14 0.31 -9.10
N ALA A 245 0.88 0.45 -10.21
CA ALA A 245 1.62 1.67 -10.48
C ALA A 245 0.75 2.85 -10.93
N ARG A 246 -0.23 2.62 -11.81
CA ARG A 246 -1.05 3.67 -12.40
C ARG A 246 -2.39 3.84 -11.69
N TYR A 247 -3.09 2.74 -11.40
CA TYR A 247 -4.42 2.82 -10.79
C TYR A 247 -4.36 3.09 -9.28
N PHE A 248 -3.42 2.49 -8.55
CA PHE A 248 -3.19 2.76 -7.12
C PHE A 248 -2.09 3.80 -6.88
N GLU A 249 -1.74 4.58 -7.92
CA GLU A 249 -0.90 5.78 -7.85
C GLU A 249 0.53 5.52 -7.33
N GLN A 250 1.04 4.28 -7.46
CA GLN A 250 2.43 3.92 -7.14
C GLN A 250 3.35 4.14 -8.35
N VAL A 251 3.39 5.38 -8.84
CA VAL A 251 4.01 5.72 -10.14
C VAL A 251 5.52 5.43 -10.18
N ASP A 252 6.19 5.37 -9.03
CA ASP A 252 7.60 4.98 -8.91
C ASP A 252 7.88 3.53 -9.32
N LEU A 253 6.84 2.69 -9.40
CA LEU A 253 6.91 1.30 -9.84
C LEU A 253 6.45 1.11 -11.29
N ALA A 254 6.08 2.18 -12.00
CA ALA A 254 5.51 2.09 -13.35
C ALA A 254 6.55 1.67 -14.39
N ASP A 255 6.14 0.79 -15.30
CA ASP A 255 6.89 0.53 -16.52
C ASP A 255 6.85 1.75 -17.43
N GLN A 256 8.02 2.29 -17.73
CA GLN A 256 8.20 3.38 -18.68
C GLN A 256 8.58 2.77 -20.04
N PRO A 257 7.66 2.78 -21.03
CA PRO A 257 8.07 2.46 -22.40
C PRO A 257 9.04 3.55 -22.89
N GLU A 258 10.15 3.13 -23.50
CA GLU A 258 11.07 4.02 -24.23
C GLU A 258 10.36 4.73 -25.39
#